data_AF-A0A380APJ3-F1
#
_entry.id   AF-A0A380APJ3-F1
#
_cell.length_a   1.000
_cell.length_b   1.000
_cell.length_c   1.000
_cell.angle_alpha   90.00
_cell.angle_beta   90.00
_cell.angle_gamma   90.00
#
_symmetry.space_group_name_H-M   'P 1'
#
loop_
_entity.id
_entity.type
_entity.pdbx_description
1 polymer ?
#
loop_
_entity_poly.entity_id
_entity_poly.type
_entity_poly.pdbx_seq_one_letter_code
_entity_poly.pdbx_strand_id
1 'polypeptide(L)'
;MPNLIYPQFATHNAHTLSAIYHMAGNNYYPGQYEFQCLHGMGEPLYEQVVGKVADGKLNRPCRIYAPVGTHETLLAYLVRRLLENGANTSFVNRIADATLPLDELVADPVTAVEAMAASEGQIGLPHPRIPLPRELYGDKRTNSSGLDLSNEQRLASLSSALLTSATQPWRAEPIIDAELDSGRGNNR
;
A
#
# COMPACT_ATOMS: atom_id res chain seq x y z
N MET A 1 10.85 -0.62 27.98
CA MET A 1 10.74 -0.04 26.61
C MET A 1 9.99 -1.02 25.72
N PRO A 2 9.20 -0.56 24.75
CA PRO A 2 9.21 0.82 24.24
C PRO A 2 8.09 1.66 24.88
N ASN A 3 8.43 2.51 25.86
CA ASN A 3 7.50 3.52 26.41
C ASN A 3 7.41 4.76 25.51
N LEU A 4 7.94 4.69 24.28
CA LEU A 4 8.03 5.81 23.34
C LEU A 4 6.96 5.73 22.25
N ILE A 5 6.37 4.55 22.05
CA ILE A 5 5.36 4.30 21.02
C ILE A 5 4.29 3.43 21.65
N TYR A 6 3.04 3.75 21.36
CA TYR A 6 1.88 2.92 21.67
C TYR A 6 1.39 2.25 20.38
N PRO A 7 1.68 0.96 20.14
CA PRO A 7 1.29 0.28 18.92
C PRO A 7 -0.24 0.09 18.83
N GLN A 8 -0.78 0.33 17.65
CA GLN A 8 -2.20 0.22 17.34
C GLN A 8 -2.37 -0.65 16.09
N PHE A 9 -2.70 -1.93 16.27
CA PHE A 9 -2.77 -2.90 15.18
C PHE A 9 -4.17 -2.92 14.56
N ALA A 10 -4.36 -2.17 13.48
CA ALA A 10 -5.62 -2.16 12.73
C ALA A 10 -5.69 -3.34 11.74
N THR A 11 -6.54 -4.33 12.01
CA THR A 11 -6.73 -5.50 11.13
C THR A 11 -8.08 -6.17 11.37
N HIS A 12 -8.65 -6.77 10.32
CA HIS A 12 -9.78 -7.71 10.41
C HIS A 12 -9.37 -9.15 10.09
N ASN A 13 -8.08 -9.40 9.86
CA ASN A 13 -7.56 -10.73 9.59
C ASN A 13 -7.24 -11.44 10.92
N ALA A 14 -7.96 -12.54 11.20
CA ALA A 14 -7.80 -13.30 12.43
C ALA A 14 -6.42 -13.96 12.57
N HIS A 15 -5.79 -14.38 11.46
CA HIS A 15 -4.43 -14.91 11.47
C HIS A 15 -3.43 -13.84 11.88
N THR A 16 -3.50 -12.65 11.27
CA THR A 16 -2.64 -11.51 11.65
C THR A 16 -2.81 -11.13 13.11
N LEU A 17 -4.05 -11.06 13.59
CA LEU A 17 -4.35 -10.80 15.00
C LEU A 17 -3.71 -11.85 15.91
N SER A 18 -3.92 -13.13 15.61
CA SER A 18 -3.39 -14.25 16.40
C SER A 18 -1.86 -14.24 16.45
N ALA A 19 -1.21 -14.04 15.30
CA ALA A 19 0.25 -13.94 15.20
C ALA A 19 0.79 -12.80 16.08
N ILE A 20 0.20 -11.61 16.02
CA ILE A 20 0.60 -10.46 16.86
C ILE A 20 0.34 -10.76 18.34
N TYR A 21 -0.81 -11.35 18.68
CA TYR A 21 -1.17 -11.72 20.04
C TYR A 21 -0.13 -12.64 20.68
N HIS A 22 0.26 -13.70 19.96
CA HIS A 22 1.28 -14.64 20.44
C HIS A 22 2.68 -14.03 20.44
N MET A 23 3.03 -13.21 19.45
CA MET A 23 4.31 -12.50 19.38
C MET A 23 4.49 -11.52 20.55
N ALA A 24 3.42 -10.85 20.99
CA ALA A 24 3.45 -9.96 22.14
C ALA A 24 3.62 -10.70 23.49
N GLY A 25 3.42 -12.01 23.51
CA GLY A 25 3.53 -12.86 24.71
C GLY A 25 2.43 -12.63 25.74
N ASN A 26 2.61 -13.26 26.90
CA ASN A 26 1.59 -13.32 27.95
C ASN A 26 1.60 -12.11 28.90
N ASN A 27 2.69 -11.34 28.92
CA ASN A 27 2.85 -10.19 29.82
C ASN A 27 2.21 -8.95 29.20
N TYR A 28 0.88 -8.88 29.29
CA TYR A 28 0.10 -7.73 28.87
C TYR A 28 -0.25 -6.80 30.03
N TYR A 29 -0.13 -5.50 29.83
CA TYR A 29 -0.70 -4.48 30.70
C TYR A 29 -1.46 -3.42 29.88
N PRO A 30 -2.54 -2.82 30.44
CA PRO A 30 -3.25 -1.74 29.78
C PRO A 30 -2.32 -0.58 29.39
N GLY A 31 -2.43 -0.10 28.15
CA GLY A 31 -1.54 0.94 27.60
C GLY A 31 -0.26 0.41 26.96
N GLN A 32 -0.07 -0.91 26.86
CA GLN A 32 1.07 -1.49 26.13
C GLN A 32 0.85 -1.52 24.62
N TYR A 33 -0.33 -1.93 24.17
CA TYR A 33 -0.80 -1.84 22.78
C TYR A 33 -2.33 -2.05 22.73
N GLU A 34 -2.92 -1.75 21.59
CA GLU A 34 -4.30 -2.13 21.26
C GLU A 34 -4.41 -2.69 19.85
N PHE A 35 -5.50 -3.41 19.63
CA PHE A 35 -6.00 -3.64 18.28
C PHE A 35 -6.97 -2.54 17.86
N GLN A 36 -7.22 -2.44 16.56
CA GLN A 36 -8.25 -1.56 16.03
C GLN A 36 -9.07 -2.27 14.96
N CYS A 37 -10.35 -1.94 14.90
CA CYS A 37 -11.26 -2.45 13.89
C CYS A 37 -12.15 -1.35 13.33
N LEU A 38 -12.90 -1.66 12.29
CA LEU A 38 -13.87 -0.74 11.72
C LEU A 38 -15.24 -1.09 12.26
N HIS A 39 -16.02 -0.07 12.56
CA HIS A 39 -17.44 -0.21 12.83
C HIS A 39 -18.22 -0.86 11.68
N GLY A 40 -19.03 -1.86 12.00
CA GLY A 40 -19.87 -2.62 11.07
C GLY A 40 -19.13 -3.72 10.31
N MET A 41 -17.93 -4.10 10.77
CA MET A 41 -17.09 -5.09 10.07
C MET A 41 -16.29 -5.97 11.01
N GLY A 42 -15.53 -5.37 11.93
CA GLY A 42 -14.58 -6.12 12.76
C GLY A 42 -15.15 -6.63 14.07
N GLU A 43 -16.34 -6.17 14.46
CA GLU A 43 -16.96 -6.51 15.75
C GLU A 43 -17.07 -8.02 16.01
N PRO A 44 -17.54 -8.86 15.07
CA PRO A 44 -17.67 -10.30 15.32
C PRO A 44 -16.33 -10.97 15.68
N LEU A 45 -15.22 -10.51 15.10
CA LEU A 45 -13.88 -10.98 15.46
C LEU A 45 -13.49 -10.48 16.86
N TYR A 46 -13.60 -9.17 17.10
CA TYR A 46 -13.10 -8.56 18.33
C TYR A 46 -13.97 -8.80 19.56
N GLU A 47 -15.22 -9.22 19.38
CA GLU A 47 -16.05 -9.80 20.43
C GLU A 47 -15.41 -11.06 21.04
N GLN A 48 -14.55 -11.78 20.30
CA GLN A 48 -13.78 -12.93 20.82
C GLN A 48 -12.44 -12.52 21.47
N VAL A 49 -12.06 -11.25 21.36
CA VAL A 49 -10.73 -10.74 21.75
C VAL A 49 -10.82 -9.89 23.01
N VAL A 50 -11.79 -8.97 23.04
CA VAL A 50 -12.02 -8.05 24.17
C VAL A 50 -12.76 -8.79 25.28
N GLY A 51 -12.31 -8.61 26.54
CA GLY A 51 -12.90 -9.26 27.72
C GLY A 51 -11.87 -10.11 28.48
N LYS A 52 -12.22 -10.61 29.65
CA LYS A 52 -11.27 -11.35 30.50
C LYS A 52 -10.96 -12.72 29.90
N VAL A 53 -9.76 -13.22 30.18
CA VAL A 53 -9.38 -14.61 29.81
C VAL A 53 -10.29 -15.64 30.48
N ALA A 54 -10.75 -15.35 31.70
CA ALA A 54 -11.71 -16.20 32.41
C ALA A 54 -13.05 -16.38 31.66
N ASP A 55 -13.40 -15.43 30.79
CA ASP A 55 -14.62 -15.46 29.96
C ASP A 55 -14.35 -16.09 28.58
N GLY A 56 -13.17 -16.72 28.38
CA GLY A 56 -12.76 -17.34 27.12
C GLY A 56 -12.24 -16.35 26.06
N LYS A 57 -11.96 -15.10 26.43
CA LYS A 57 -11.45 -14.04 25.53
C LYS A 57 -9.93 -13.89 25.63
N LEU A 58 -9.35 -12.94 24.89
CA LEU A 58 -7.90 -12.73 24.85
C LEU A 58 -7.38 -11.63 25.79
N ASN A 59 -8.28 -10.87 26.45
CA ASN A 59 -7.93 -9.73 27.29
C ASN A 59 -7.01 -8.74 26.59
N ARG A 60 -7.42 -8.34 25.37
CA ARG A 60 -6.77 -7.28 24.59
C ARG A 60 -7.82 -6.23 24.19
N PRO A 61 -7.51 -4.93 24.31
CA PRO A 61 -8.44 -3.88 23.93
C PRO A 61 -8.52 -3.77 22.42
N CYS A 62 -9.69 -3.38 21.94
CA CYS A 62 -9.91 -2.99 20.55
C CYS A 62 -10.57 -1.61 20.49
N ARG A 63 -10.00 -0.70 19.71
CA ARG A 63 -10.63 0.59 19.40
C ARG A 63 -11.39 0.49 18.09
N ILE A 64 -12.65 0.89 18.12
CA ILE A 64 -13.49 0.92 16.92
C ILE A 64 -13.30 2.26 16.21
N TYR A 65 -12.87 2.22 14.96
CA TYR A 65 -12.91 3.36 14.06
C TYR A 65 -14.33 3.49 13.50
N ALA A 66 -15.06 4.54 13.90
CA ALA A 66 -16.43 4.78 13.50
C ALA A 66 -16.51 6.01 12.58
N PRO A 67 -16.80 5.85 11.29
CA PRO A 67 -17.06 6.97 10.39
C PRO A 67 -18.31 7.73 10.84
N VAL A 68 -18.20 9.06 10.98
CA VAL A 68 -19.31 9.93 11.37
C VAL A 68 -19.44 11.05 10.35
N GLY A 69 -20.62 11.20 9.75
CA GLY A 69 -20.88 12.21 8.74
C GLY A 69 -22.27 12.07 8.14
N THR A 70 -22.65 13.01 7.27
CA THR A 70 -23.88 12.90 6.48
C THR A 70 -23.74 11.84 5.39
N HIS A 71 -24.87 11.41 4.81
CA HIS A 71 -24.87 10.43 3.70
C HIS A 71 -23.97 10.86 2.54
N GLU A 72 -24.03 12.14 2.14
CA GLU A 72 -23.23 12.68 1.04
C GLU A 72 -21.72 12.53 1.28
N THR A 73 -21.25 12.84 2.49
CA THR A 73 -19.83 12.72 2.87
C THR A 73 -19.37 11.26 2.92
N LEU A 74 -20.25 10.34 3.33
CA LEU A 74 -19.90 8.92 3.43
C LEU A 74 -19.87 8.23 2.06
N LEU A 75 -20.67 8.66 1.08
CA LEU A 75 -20.71 8.05 -0.25
C LEU A 75 -19.36 8.12 -0.99
N ALA A 76 -18.66 9.26 -0.93
CA ALA A 76 -17.34 9.41 -1.53
C ALA A 76 -16.29 8.47 -0.90
N TYR A 77 -16.44 8.16 0.38
CA TYR A 77 -15.58 7.25 1.12
C TYR A 77 -15.98 5.77 0.96
N LEU A 78 -17.26 5.52 0.68
CA LEU A 78 -17.84 4.18 0.65
C LEU A 78 -17.22 3.30 -0.43
N VAL A 79 -16.94 3.84 -1.62
CA VAL A 79 -16.36 3.05 -2.73
C VAL A 79 -15.00 2.46 -2.34
N ARG A 80 -14.11 3.26 -1.74
CA ARG A 80 -12.82 2.75 -1.25
C ARG A 80 -13.03 1.68 -0.18
N ARG A 81 -14.01 1.89 0.70
CA ARG A 81 -14.31 0.96 1.80
C ARG A 81 -14.84 -0.40 1.33
N LEU A 82 -15.67 -0.38 0.29
CA LEU A 82 -16.18 -1.58 -0.35
C LEU A 82 -15.06 -2.33 -1.09
N LEU A 83 -14.17 -1.62 -1.79
CA LEU A 83 -13.05 -2.24 -2.49
C LEU A 83 -12.03 -2.88 -1.53
N GLU A 84 -11.72 -2.22 -0.41
CA GLU A 84 -10.78 -2.74 0.60
C GLU A 84 -11.20 -4.12 1.15
N ASN A 85 -12.50 -4.31 1.42
CA ASN A 85 -12.98 -5.51 2.10
C ASN A 85 -13.70 -6.51 1.20
N GLY A 86 -14.14 -6.08 0.01
CA GLY A 86 -14.82 -6.91 -0.99
C GLY A 86 -13.88 -7.50 -2.05
N ALA A 87 -12.58 -7.21 -2.00
CA ALA A 87 -11.61 -7.87 -2.87
C ALA A 87 -11.56 -9.38 -2.59
N ASN A 88 -11.37 -10.21 -3.63
CA ASN A 88 -11.31 -11.67 -3.48
C ASN A 88 -10.19 -12.14 -2.52
N THR A 89 -9.15 -11.35 -2.35
CA THR A 89 -8.03 -11.60 -1.43
C THR A 89 -8.28 -11.09 -0.01
N SER A 90 -9.40 -10.38 0.24
CA SER A 90 -9.79 -9.90 1.57
C SER A 90 -10.17 -11.06 2.47
N PHE A 91 -9.66 -11.07 3.70
CA PHE A 91 -10.04 -12.04 4.73
C PHE A 91 -11.55 -11.99 5.01
N VAL A 92 -12.15 -10.80 5.06
CA VAL A 92 -13.58 -10.61 5.31
C VAL A 92 -14.43 -11.21 4.19
N ASN A 93 -13.97 -11.13 2.94
CA ASN A 93 -14.66 -11.77 1.83
C ASN A 93 -14.49 -13.29 1.86
N ARG A 94 -13.27 -13.78 2.13
CA ARG A 94 -12.97 -15.22 2.17
C ARG A 94 -13.65 -15.94 3.33
N ILE A 95 -13.81 -15.32 4.50
CA ILE A 95 -14.52 -15.95 5.63
C ILE A 95 -16.05 -16.04 5.42
N ALA A 96 -16.61 -15.16 4.58
CA ALA A 96 -18.02 -15.24 4.19
C ALA A 96 -18.28 -16.36 3.17
N ASP A 97 -17.23 -16.85 2.49
CA ASP A 97 -17.31 -17.95 1.55
C ASP A 97 -17.20 -19.30 2.29
N ALA A 98 -18.35 -19.94 2.49
CA ALA A 98 -18.44 -21.24 3.17
C ALA A 98 -17.80 -22.40 2.38
N THR A 99 -17.36 -22.19 1.13
CA THR A 99 -16.67 -23.21 0.34
C THR A 99 -15.17 -23.28 0.61
N LEU A 100 -14.59 -22.25 1.23
CA LEU A 100 -13.16 -22.20 1.54
C LEU A 100 -12.84 -22.97 2.82
N PRO A 101 -11.85 -23.89 2.79
CA PRO A 101 -11.38 -24.56 4.00
C PRO A 101 -10.81 -23.56 5.02
N LEU A 102 -11.09 -23.78 6.30
CA LEU A 102 -10.57 -22.94 7.37
C LEU A 102 -9.04 -22.92 7.39
N ASP A 103 -8.40 -24.06 7.10
CA ASP A 103 -6.94 -24.19 7.05
C ASP A 103 -6.30 -23.22 6.02
N GLU A 104 -7.00 -22.91 4.93
CA GLU A 104 -6.52 -21.92 3.96
C GLU A 104 -6.69 -20.47 4.43
N LEU A 105 -7.63 -20.20 5.32
CA LEU A 105 -7.83 -18.88 5.92
C LEU A 105 -6.79 -18.58 7.01
N VAL A 106 -6.32 -19.62 7.70
CA VAL A 106 -5.32 -19.53 8.77
C VAL A 106 -3.92 -19.94 8.32
N ALA A 107 -3.70 -20.10 7.02
CA ALA A 107 -2.38 -20.42 6.49
C ALA A 107 -1.38 -19.29 6.82
N ASP A 108 -0.18 -19.68 7.28
CA ASP A 108 0.87 -18.73 7.61
C ASP A 108 1.45 -18.07 6.34
N PRO A 109 1.32 -16.74 6.18
CA PRO A 109 1.85 -16.05 5.02
C PRO A 109 3.37 -16.10 4.93
N VAL A 110 4.10 -16.30 6.04
CA VAL A 110 5.57 -16.44 6.01
C VAL A 110 5.93 -17.74 5.30
N THR A 111 5.33 -18.85 5.73
CA THR A 111 5.49 -20.15 5.07
C THR A 111 5.09 -20.11 3.59
N ALA A 112 3.99 -19.40 3.26
CA ALA A 112 3.55 -19.25 1.87
C ALA A 112 4.57 -18.50 1.00
N VAL A 113 5.16 -17.40 1.51
CA VAL A 113 6.21 -16.64 0.79
C VAL A 113 7.49 -17.46 0.66
N GLU A 114 7.88 -18.24 1.67
CA GLU A 114 9.04 -19.13 1.58
C GLU A 114 8.85 -20.23 0.52
N ALA A 115 7.65 -20.81 0.44
CA ALA A 115 7.32 -21.79 -0.59
C ALA A 115 7.35 -21.18 -2.01
N MET A 116 6.82 -19.96 -2.18
CA MET A 116 6.91 -19.22 -3.44
C MET A 116 8.37 -18.94 -3.81
N ALA A 117 9.19 -18.54 -2.85
CA ALA A 117 10.61 -18.30 -3.10
C ALA A 117 11.35 -19.57 -3.51
N ALA A 118 11.00 -20.72 -2.95
CA ALA A 118 11.56 -22.01 -3.32
C ALA A 118 11.19 -22.42 -4.76
N SER A 119 9.99 -22.09 -5.23
CA SER A 119 9.54 -22.41 -6.59
C SER A 119 10.00 -21.38 -7.63
N GLU A 120 10.01 -20.10 -7.28
CA GLU A 120 10.32 -18.99 -8.19
C GLU A 120 11.79 -18.58 -8.16
N GLY A 121 12.57 -19.08 -7.20
CA GLY A 121 14.01 -18.90 -7.08
C GLY A 121 14.45 -17.69 -6.25
N GLN A 122 13.52 -16.84 -5.79
CA GLN A 122 13.83 -15.68 -4.95
C GLN A 122 12.62 -15.21 -4.12
N ILE A 123 12.87 -14.71 -2.90
CA ILE A 123 11.85 -14.08 -2.06
C ILE A 123 11.45 -12.71 -2.64
N GLY A 124 10.14 -12.47 -2.73
CA GLY A 124 9.57 -11.14 -2.96
C GLY A 124 9.59 -10.68 -4.42
N LEU A 125 9.47 -11.62 -5.37
CA LEU A 125 9.32 -11.27 -6.79
C LEU A 125 8.00 -10.52 -7.05
N PRO A 126 7.97 -9.60 -8.03
CA PRO A 126 6.74 -8.93 -8.44
C PRO A 126 5.72 -9.95 -8.97
N HIS A 127 4.43 -9.66 -8.75
CA HIS A 127 3.37 -10.51 -9.25
C HIS A 127 3.41 -10.60 -10.80
N PRO A 128 3.47 -11.81 -11.40
CA PRO A 128 3.75 -11.98 -12.84
C PRO A 128 2.69 -11.39 -13.77
N ARG A 129 1.47 -11.12 -13.25
CA ARG A 129 0.37 -10.49 -13.98
C ARG A 129 0.30 -8.96 -13.84
N ILE A 130 1.24 -8.35 -13.13
CA ILE A 130 1.31 -6.91 -12.93
C ILE A 130 2.64 -6.41 -13.49
N PRO A 131 2.66 -5.91 -14.74
CA PRO A 131 3.90 -5.45 -15.37
C PRO A 131 4.45 -4.21 -14.65
N LEU A 132 5.78 -4.08 -14.62
CA LEU A 132 6.42 -2.85 -14.17
C LEU A 132 6.08 -1.69 -15.13
N PRO A 133 6.07 -0.41 -14.67
CA PRO A 133 5.68 0.71 -15.52
C PRO A 133 6.45 0.83 -16.85
N ARG A 134 7.73 0.44 -16.87
CA ARG A 134 8.60 0.41 -18.07
C ARG A 134 8.19 -0.67 -19.09
N GLU A 135 7.59 -1.74 -18.60
CA GLU A 135 7.23 -2.96 -19.33
C GLU A 135 5.74 -3.00 -19.69
N LEU A 136 5.00 -1.91 -19.45
CA LEU A 136 3.56 -1.82 -19.65
C LEU A 136 3.08 -2.26 -21.05
N TYR A 137 3.92 -2.11 -22.08
CA TYR A 137 3.59 -2.49 -23.47
C TYR A 137 4.28 -3.77 -23.95
N GLY A 138 4.95 -4.50 -23.05
CA GLY A 138 5.71 -5.71 -23.36
C GLY A 138 6.71 -5.49 -24.50
N ASP A 139 6.77 -6.44 -25.42
CA ASP A 139 7.75 -6.44 -26.52
C ASP A 139 7.50 -5.35 -27.59
N LYS A 140 6.34 -4.68 -27.57
CA LYS A 140 6.00 -3.68 -28.61
C LYS A 140 6.87 -2.44 -28.52
N ARG A 141 7.11 -1.96 -27.29
CA ARG A 141 7.98 -0.82 -27.00
C ARG A 141 8.18 -0.68 -25.50
N THR A 142 9.28 -0.07 -25.12
CA THR A 142 9.45 0.39 -23.74
C THR A 142 8.59 1.63 -23.47
N ASN A 143 8.03 1.72 -22.26
CA ASN A 143 7.35 2.93 -21.82
C ASN A 143 8.35 4.06 -21.50
N SER A 144 7.93 5.32 -21.68
CA SER A 144 8.69 6.48 -21.21
C SER A 144 8.78 6.49 -19.69
N SER A 145 9.88 7.02 -19.13
CA SER A 145 10.03 7.20 -17.69
C SER A 145 9.48 8.57 -17.26
N GLY A 146 8.68 8.58 -16.20
CA GLY A 146 8.26 9.81 -15.51
C GLY A 146 9.21 10.23 -14.39
N LEU A 147 8.85 11.31 -13.70
CA LEU A 147 9.49 11.75 -12.46
C LEU A 147 8.48 11.70 -11.31
N ASP A 148 8.89 11.12 -10.19
CA ASP A 148 8.12 11.15 -8.96
C ASP A 148 8.33 12.49 -8.25
N LEU A 149 7.32 13.35 -8.29
CA LEU A 149 7.36 14.68 -7.69
C LEU A 149 7.06 14.69 -6.18
N SER A 150 6.87 13.52 -5.56
CA SER A 150 6.79 13.38 -4.11
C SER A 150 8.13 12.95 -3.48
N ASN A 151 9.11 12.60 -4.31
CA ASN A 151 10.43 12.16 -3.86
C ASN A 151 11.37 13.36 -3.74
N GLU A 152 11.76 13.71 -2.50
CA GLU A 152 12.61 14.87 -2.22
C GLU A 152 13.98 14.83 -2.91
N GLN A 153 14.58 13.65 -3.07
CA GLN A 153 15.86 13.51 -3.79
C GLN A 153 15.68 13.79 -5.29
N ARG A 154 14.56 13.34 -5.88
CA ARG A 154 14.22 13.64 -7.26
C ARG A 154 13.88 15.12 -7.44
N LEU A 155 13.16 15.73 -6.50
CA LEU A 155 12.85 17.16 -6.49
C LEU A 155 14.11 18.02 -6.40
N ALA A 156 15.04 17.69 -5.49
CA ALA A 156 16.29 18.41 -5.35
C ALA A 156 17.11 18.36 -6.66
N SER A 157 17.21 17.17 -7.26
CA SER A 157 17.90 16.98 -8.54
C SER A 157 17.21 17.75 -9.67
N LEU A 158 15.87 17.70 -9.74
CA LEU A 158 15.07 18.41 -10.73
C LEU A 158 15.20 19.92 -10.58
N SER A 159 15.15 20.44 -9.36
CA SER A 159 15.32 21.87 -9.07
C SER A 159 16.68 22.39 -9.55
N SER A 160 17.76 21.66 -9.25
CA SER A 160 19.10 22.00 -9.74
C SER A 160 19.20 21.97 -11.27
N ALA A 161 18.61 20.96 -11.92
CA ALA A 161 18.58 20.85 -13.37
C ALA A 161 17.78 21.99 -14.03
N LEU A 162 16.62 22.35 -13.46
CA LEU A 162 15.79 23.45 -13.95
C LEU A 162 16.51 24.80 -13.83
N LEU A 163 17.13 25.08 -12.67
CA LEU A 163 17.92 26.30 -12.47
C LEU A 163 19.08 26.41 -13.47
N THR A 164 19.78 25.30 -13.71
CA THR A 164 20.86 25.23 -14.70
C THR A 164 20.34 25.44 -16.12
N SER A 165 19.19 24.84 -16.45
CA SER A 165 18.58 25.00 -17.78
C SER A 165 18.14 26.43 -18.08
N ALA A 166 17.78 27.20 -17.04
CA ALA A 166 17.34 28.58 -17.17
C ALA A 166 18.48 29.55 -17.51
N THR A 167 19.73 29.18 -17.18
CA THR A 167 20.92 29.99 -17.51
C THR A 167 21.52 29.64 -18.88
N GLN A 168 21.04 28.57 -19.52
CA GLN A 168 21.51 28.14 -20.83
C GLN A 168 20.85 28.98 -21.95
N PRO A 169 21.62 29.59 -22.87
CA PRO A 169 21.05 30.24 -24.04
C PRO A 169 20.54 29.19 -25.04
N TRP A 170 19.23 29.06 -25.15
CA TRP A 170 18.58 28.20 -26.14
C TRP A 170 18.46 28.93 -27.49
N ARG A 171 18.98 28.33 -28.56
CA ARG A 171 18.84 28.83 -29.94
C ARG A 171 18.04 27.85 -30.77
N ALA A 172 17.14 28.36 -31.59
CA ALA A 172 16.40 27.59 -32.57
C ALA A 172 16.64 28.24 -33.93
N GLU A 173 17.27 27.50 -34.84
CA GLU A 173 17.64 27.93 -36.19
C GLU A 173 17.23 26.82 -37.17
N PRO A 174 16.93 27.14 -38.46
CA PRO A 174 16.63 26.12 -39.45
C PRO A 174 17.81 25.15 -39.63
N ILE A 175 17.56 23.86 -39.41
CA ILE A 175 18.54 22.81 -39.68
C ILE A 175 18.22 22.26 -41.09
N ILE A 176 18.84 22.85 -42.10
CA ILE A 176 18.83 22.39 -43.49
C ILE A 176 20.24 21.92 -43.85
N ASP A 177 20.37 21.04 -44.85
CA ASP A 177 21.67 20.56 -45.34
C ASP A 177 22.38 21.63 -46.21
N ALA A 178 22.59 22.80 -45.61
CA ALA A 178 23.23 23.97 -46.20
C ALA A 178 24.02 24.72 -45.13
N GLU A 179 24.98 25.55 -45.55
CA GLU A 179 25.74 26.38 -44.62
C GLU A 179 24.84 27.39 -43.90
N LEU A 180 25.17 27.65 -42.63
CA LEU A 180 24.49 28.62 -41.79
C LEU A 180 24.56 30.02 -42.43
N ASP A 181 23.42 30.53 -42.91
CA ASP A 181 23.27 31.91 -43.35
C ASP A 181 22.69 32.78 -42.21
N SER A 182 23.29 33.95 -42.00
CA SER A 182 22.91 34.90 -40.94
C SER A 182 21.58 35.62 -41.17
N GLY A 183 20.87 35.31 -42.27
CA GLY A 183 19.52 35.82 -42.53
C GLY A 183 19.45 37.34 -42.64
N ARG A 184 20.53 38.03 -43.03
CA ARG A 184 20.51 39.47 -43.32
C ARG A 184 19.80 39.71 -44.66
N GLY A 185 18.47 39.62 -44.62
CA GLY A 185 17.61 40.08 -45.70
C GLY A 185 17.88 41.55 -45.98
N ASN A 186 18.39 41.85 -47.16
CA ASN A 186 18.54 43.20 -47.66
C ASN A 186 17.12 43.73 -47.89
N ASN A 187 16.59 44.56 -46.98
CA ASN A 187 15.31 45.26 -47.19
C ASN A 187 15.43 46.10 -48.46
N ARG A 188 14.81 45.64 -49.55
CA ARG A 188 14.47 46.43 -50.73
C ARG A 188 12.97 46.41 -50.92
#